data_AF-A0A9N9NWD8-F1
#
_entry.id   AF-A0A9N9NWD8-F1
#
_cell.length_a   1.000
_cell.length_b   1.000
_cell.length_c   1.000
_cell.angle_alpha   90.00
_cell.angle_beta   90.00
_cell.angle_gamma   90.00
#
_symmetry.space_group_name_H-M   'P 1'
#
loop_
_entity.id
_entity.type
_entity.pdbx_description
1 polymer ?
#
loop_
_entity_poly.entity_id
_entity_poly.type
_entity_poly.pdbx_seq_one_letter_code
_entity_poly.pdbx_strand_id
1 'polypeptide(L)' 'GMKMLGKMKIDLPDPQRGKNRLVEFTLTFGTMEVKATAINKRTGQTYESSFILEF' A
#
# COMPACT_ATOMS: atom_id res chain seq x y z
N GLY A 1 15.80 -12.19 -11.44
CA GLY A 1 16.07 -11.79 -10.04
C GLY A 1 14.94 -10.88 -9.54
N MET A 2 15.01 -10.40 -8.29
CA MET A 2 14.05 -9.43 -7.74
C MET A 2 14.79 -8.14 -7.36
N LYS A 3 14.23 -6.97 -7.70
CA LYS A 3 14.74 -5.64 -7.33
C LYS A 3 13.72 -4.95 -6.42
N MET A 4 14.17 -4.32 -5.34
CA MET A 4 13.31 -3.44 -4.53
C MET A 4 13.01 -2.17 -5.34
N LEU A 5 11.73 -1.90 -5.61
CA LEU A 5 11.30 -0.70 -6.32
C LEU A 5 11.01 0.48 -5.39
N GLY A 6 10.68 0.22 -4.13
CA GLY A 6 10.45 1.26 -3.13
C GLY A 6 9.77 0.73 -1.87
N LYS A 7 9.31 1.66 -1.02
CA LYS A 7 8.61 1.36 0.23
C LYS A 7 7.38 2.24 0.36
N MET A 8 6.26 1.64 0.73
CA MET A 8 5.01 2.34 1.05
C MET A 8 4.77 2.24 2.55
N LYS A 9 4.45 3.38 3.20
CA LYS A 9 4.10 3.43 4.62
C LYS A 9 2.59 3.57 4.76
N ILE A 10 1.98 2.69 5.56
CA ILE A 10 0.56 2.72 5.91
C ILE A 10 0.45 3.05 7.39
N ASP A 11 0.24 4.33 7.70
CA ASP A 11 0.10 4.80 9.08
C ASP A 11 -1.36 4.70 9.53
N LEU A 12 -1.66 3.75 10.42
CA LEU A 12 -3.00 3.49 10.94
C LEU A 12 -3.07 3.87 12.43
N PRO A 13 -3.17 5.16 12.77
CA PRO A 13 -3.34 5.58 14.15
C PRO A 13 -4.70 5.09 14.67
N ASP A 14 -4.67 4.10 15.56
CA ASP A 14 -5.86 3.66 16.31
C ASP A 14 -5.45 3.47 17.78
N PRO A 15 -5.54 4.53 18.59
CA PRO A 15 -5.12 4.50 19.99
C PRO A 15 -6.08 3.71 20.88
N GLN A 16 -7.32 3.44 20.43
CA GLN A 16 -8.33 2.78 21.26
C GLN A 16 -8.48 1.28 20.97
N ARG A 17 -8.19 0.81 19.76
CA ARG A 17 -8.53 -0.57 19.33
C ARG A 17 -7.32 -1.41 18.92
N GLY A 18 -6.11 -0.92 19.22
CA GLY A 18 -4.88 -1.72 19.16
C GLY A 18 -4.58 -2.28 17.76
N LYS A 19 -4.27 -3.58 17.68
CA LYS A 19 -3.75 -4.24 16.47
C LYS A 19 -4.83 -4.78 15.50
N ASN A 20 -6.11 -4.71 15.85
CA ASN A 20 -7.18 -5.22 14.98
C ASN A 20 -7.52 -4.20 13.87
N ARG A 21 -6.64 -4.14 12.86
CA ARG A 21 -6.69 -3.19 11.75
C ARG A 21 -6.81 -3.97 10.45
N LEU A 22 -8.02 -3.96 9.89
CA LEU A 22 -8.28 -4.59 8.60
C LEU A 22 -7.84 -3.63 7.49
N VAL A 23 -6.84 -4.06 6.73
CA VAL A 23 -6.34 -3.36 5.54
C VAL A 23 -6.52 -4.26 4.35
N GLU A 24 -7.14 -3.73 3.30
CA GLU A 24 -7.15 -4.35 1.98
C GLU A 24 -5.96 -3.80 1.21
N PHE A 25 -5.06 -4.68 0.78
CA PHE A 25 -3.86 -4.32 0.04
C PHE A 25 -3.93 -4.88 -1.37
N THR A 26 -3.70 -4.01 -2.35
CA THR A 26 -3.78 -4.32 -3.77
C THR A 26 -2.47 -3.93 -4.44
N LEU A 27 -1.93 -4.84 -5.25
CA LEU A 27 -0.80 -4.55 -6.12
C LEU A 27 -1.26 -4.69 -7.58
N THR A 28 -1.09 -3.62 -8.36
CA THR A 28 -1.46 -3.55 -9.76
C THR A 28 -0.19 -3.43 -10.60
N PHE A 29 0.02 -4.38 -11.50
CA PHE A 29 1.17 -4.39 -12.40
C PHE A 29 0.78 -3.78 -13.74
N GLY A 30 1.33 -2.59 -14.04
CA GLY A 30 1.28 -1.98 -15.35
C GLY A 30 2.53 -2.31 -16.16
N THR A 31 2.55 -1.86 -17.41
CA THR A 31 3.69 -2.06 -18.32
C THR A 31 4.93 -1.27 -17.90
N MET A 32 4.74 -0.09 -17.29
CA MET A 32 5.82 0.84 -16.92
C MET A 32 5.89 1.13 -15.42
N GLU A 33 4.94 0.62 -14.65
CA GLU A 33 4.88 0.88 -13.21
C GLU A 33 4.22 -0.27 -12.45
N VAL A 34 4.48 -0.33 -11.16
CA VAL A 34 3.72 -1.11 -10.19
C VAL A 34 3.04 -0.14 -9.25
N LYS A 35 1.70 -0.21 -9.14
CA LYS A 35 0.94 0.55 -8.15
C LYS A 35 0.65 -0.33 -6.94
N ALA A 36 0.88 0.22 -5.76
CA ALA A 36 0.45 -0.35 -4.49
C ALA A 36 -0.62 0.54 -3.87
N THR A 37 -1.78 -0.06 -3.55
CA THR A 37 -2.89 0.63 -2.89
C THR A 37 -3.22 -0.10 -1.59
N ALA A 38 -3.47 0.64 -0.54
CA ALA A 38 -3.93 0.10 0.74
C ALA A 38 -5.16 0.87 1.20
N ILE A 39 -6.20 0.15 1.62
CA ILE A 39 -7.44 0.73 2.11
C ILE A 39 -7.65 0.27 3.54
N ASN A 40 -7.70 1.21 4.47
CA ASN A 40 -8.18 0.95 5.82
C ASN A 40 -9.68 0.68 5.75
N LYS A 41 -10.11 -0.58 5.86
CA LYS A 41 -11.52 -0.97 5.71
C LYS A 41 -12.44 -0.42 6.80
N ARG A 42 -11.88 0.14 7.87
CA ARG A 42 -12.66 0.73 8.96
C ARG A 42 -12.95 2.21 8.74
N THR A 43 -11.99 2.98 8.21
CA THR A 43 -12.14 4.42 7.98
C THR A 43 -12.44 4.76 6.51
N GLY A 44 -12.18 3.83 5.60
CA GLY A 44 -12.19 4.08 4.16
C GLY A 44 -10.96 4.86 3.66
N GLN A 45 -9.98 5.14 4.54
CA GLN A 45 -8.77 5.86 4.16
C GLN A 45 -7.91 5.04 3.21
N THR A 46 -7.55 5.66 2.08
CA THR A 46 -6.72 5.05 1.04
C THR A 46 -5.32 5.63 1.07
N TYR A 47 -4.34 4.77 0.87
CA TYR A 47 -2.93 5.09 0.69
C TYR A 47 -2.50 4.50 -0.65
N GLU A 48 -1.71 5.24 -1.42
CA GLU A 48 -1.25 4.80 -2.73
C GLU A 48 0.23 5.13 -2.93
N SER A 49 0.93 4.29 -3.69
CA SER A 49 2.27 4.55 -4.20
C SER A 49 2.43 3.93 -5.58
N SER A 50 3.02 4.68 -6.50
CA SER A 50 3.45 4.20 -7.82
C SER A 50 4.96 4.01 -7.82
N PHE A 51 5.43 2.89 -8.38
CA PHE A 51 6.85 2.60 -8.55
C PHE A 51 7.14 2.37 -10.03
N ILE A 52 7.97 3.22 -10.62
CA ILE A 52 8.34 3.12 -12.03
C ILE A 52 9.30 1.96 -12.25
N LEU A 53 9.10 1.21 -13.33
CA LEU A 53 10.01 0.19 -13.80
C LEU A 53 11.08 0.85 -14.67
N GLU A 54 12.30 0.96 -14.14
CA GLU A 54 13.48 1.34 -14.92
C GLU A 54 13.92 0.11 -15.74
N PHE A 55 13.86 0.22 -17.07
CA PHE A 55 14.31 -0.81 -18.01
C PHE A 55 15.70 -0.49 -18.55
#